data_AF-A0A9P8USY4-F1
#
_entry.id   AF-A0A9P8USY4-F1
#
_cell.length_a   1.000
_cell.length_b   1.000
_cell.length_c   1.000
_cell.angle_alpha   90.00
_cell.angle_beta   90.00
_cell.angle_gamma   90.00
#
_symmetry.space_group_name_H-M   'P 1'
#
loop_
_entity.id
_entity.type
_entity.pdbx_description
1 polymer ?
#
loop_
_entity_poly.entity_id
_entity_poly.type
_entity_poly.pdbx_seq_one_letter_code
_entity_poly.pdbx_strand_id
1 'polypeptide(L)'
;MHELFLTTTIKDVDLEKACAVLQGLTWMSARHNVYRVIYYAGQPKPKGLPNVKSLPPSRHTATWNELHREFSRLSYVFQLVYEVFVDKDFGTGGAADLNSMGGTLRWTGFPDPPREKGQLTTHRKKIEIPEQKQLLAIMASNGQA
;
A
#
# COMPACT_ATOMS: atom_id res chain seq x y z
N MET A 1 2.57 6.15 10.68
CA MET A 1 3.99 6.16 10.21
C MET A 1 4.18 7.36 9.28
N HIS A 2 5.40 7.87 9.12
CA HIS A 2 5.70 8.97 8.19
C HIS A 2 6.70 8.47 7.15
N GLU A 3 6.40 8.68 5.86
CA GLU A 3 7.24 8.24 4.74
C GLU A 3 8.02 9.43 4.20
N LEU A 4 9.32 9.23 3.99
CA LEU A 4 10.21 10.16 3.29
C LEU A 4 10.62 9.48 1.99
N PHE A 5 10.43 10.15 0.85
CA PHE A 5 10.74 9.56 -0.45
C PHE A 5 11.29 10.57 -1.46
N LEU A 6 12.07 10.04 -2.40
CA LEU A 6 12.52 10.70 -3.62
C LEU A 6 12.13 9.80 -4.78
N THR A 7 11.53 10.36 -5.82
CA THR A 7 11.18 9.62 -7.04
C THR A 7 11.95 10.21 -8.20
N THR A 8 12.48 9.33 -9.05
CA THR A 8 13.09 9.71 -10.33
C THR A 8 12.61 8.73 -11.40
N THR A 9 12.85 9.09 -12.66
CA THR A 9 12.52 8.25 -13.81
C THR A 9 13.81 7.81 -14.49
N ILE A 10 13.82 6.60 -15.01
CA ILE A 10 14.95 6.01 -15.74
C ILE A 10 14.38 5.57 -17.09
N LYS A 11 15.10 5.84 -18.18
CA LYS A 11 14.70 5.38 -19.51
C LYS A 11 14.96 3.87 -19.62
N ASP A 12 14.14 3.17 -20.38
CA ASP A 12 14.27 1.72 -20.55
C ASP A 12 15.66 1.30 -21.04
N VAL A 13 16.26 2.08 -21.96
CA VAL A 13 17.62 1.85 -22.50
C VAL A 13 18.73 1.92 -21.45
N ASP A 14 18.46 2.55 -20.30
CA ASP A 14 19.43 2.74 -19.21
C ASP A 14 19.10 1.90 -17.98
N LEU A 15 18.02 1.09 -18.00
CA LEU A 15 17.56 0.32 -16.85
C LEU A 15 18.62 -0.65 -16.33
N GLU A 16 19.23 -1.45 -17.22
CA GLU A 16 20.26 -2.42 -16.84
C GLU A 16 21.48 -1.75 -16.20
N LYS A 17 21.92 -0.61 -16.77
CA LYS A 17 23.04 0.17 -16.23
C LYS A 17 22.71 0.71 -14.85
N ALA A 18 21.52 1.28 -14.69
CA ALA A 18 21.08 1.80 -13.40
C ALA A 18 21.00 0.70 -12.34
N CYS A 19 20.47 -0.48 -12.71
CA CYS A 19 20.47 -1.66 -11.85
C CYS A 19 21.89 -2.06 -11.45
N ALA A 20 22.83 -2.16 -12.38
CA ALA A 20 24.22 -2.53 -12.08
C ALA A 20 24.89 -1.54 -11.11
N VAL A 21 24.68 -0.22 -11.31
CA VAL A 21 25.18 0.81 -10.40
C VAL A 21 24.56 0.66 -9.01
N LEU A 22 23.25 0.50 -8.92
CA LEU A 22 22.56 0.35 -7.63
C LEU A 22 22.98 -0.93 -6.91
N GLN A 23 23.18 -2.04 -7.62
CA GLN A 23 23.68 -3.29 -7.05
C GLN A 23 25.10 -3.12 -6.50
N GLY A 24 25.98 -2.43 -7.23
CA GLY A 24 27.32 -2.10 -6.77
C GLY A 24 27.35 -1.20 -5.54
N LEU A 25 26.44 -0.23 -5.46
CA LEU A 25 26.34 0.71 -4.32
C LEU A 25 25.70 0.09 -3.08
N THR A 26 24.70 -0.77 -3.25
CA THR A 26 23.92 -1.34 -2.13
C THR A 26 24.42 -2.71 -1.69
N TRP A 27 25.27 -3.37 -2.48
CA TRP A 27 25.61 -4.79 -2.33
C TRP A 27 24.39 -5.73 -2.26
N MET A 28 23.29 -5.34 -2.90
CA MET A 28 22.07 -6.15 -2.98
C MET A 28 21.75 -6.48 -4.43
N SER A 29 21.30 -7.71 -4.70
CA SER A 29 20.80 -8.09 -6.02
C SER A 29 19.42 -7.49 -6.27
N ALA A 30 19.16 -7.07 -7.52
CA ALA A 30 17.83 -6.65 -7.92
C ALA A 30 16.83 -7.80 -7.74
N ARG A 31 15.64 -7.48 -7.23
CA ARG A 31 14.53 -8.43 -7.05
C ARG A 31 13.38 -8.01 -7.93
N HIS A 32 12.80 -8.98 -8.63
CA HIS A 32 11.60 -8.77 -9.43
C HIS A 32 10.38 -9.17 -8.61
N ASN A 33 9.61 -8.17 -8.18
CA ASN A 33 8.38 -8.38 -7.41
C ASN A 33 7.20 -7.84 -8.22
N VAL A 34 6.14 -8.63 -8.33
CA VAL A 34 4.90 -8.21 -9.01
C VAL A 34 3.82 -8.05 -7.94
N TYR A 35 3.12 -6.93 -7.99
CA TYR A 35 2.04 -6.65 -7.05
C TYR A 35 0.73 -6.43 -7.80
N ARG A 36 -0.33 -7.10 -7.35
CA ARG A 36 -1.70 -6.76 -7.69
C ARG A 36 -2.21 -5.70 -6.72
N VAL A 37 -2.58 -4.55 -7.24
CA VAL A 37 -3.06 -3.41 -6.44
C VAL A 37 -4.54 -3.16 -6.76
N ILE A 38 -5.37 -3.17 -5.72
CA ILE A 38 -6.80 -2.85 -5.81
C ILE A 38 -7.03 -1.52 -5.10
N TYR A 39 -7.67 -0.59 -5.80
CA TYR A 39 -7.95 0.75 -5.28
C TYR A 39 -9.40 0.85 -4.83
N TYR A 40 -9.61 1.42 -3.65
CA TYR A 40 -10.93 1.74 -3.12
C TYR A 40 -11.03 3.24 -2.89
N ALA A 41 -12.09 3.83 -3.42
CA ALA A 41 -12.45 5.21 -3.13
C ALA A 41 -13.37 5.24 -1.91
N GLY A 42 -13.01 6.07 -0.93
CA GLY A 42 -13.84 6.32 0.24
C GLY A 42 -15.16 6.99 -0.13
N GLN A 43 -16.13 6.88 0.77
CA GLN A 43 -17.45 7.48 0.62
C GLN A 43 -17.34 9.01 0.48
N PRO A 44 -18.24 9.67 -0.28
CA PRO A 44 -18.21 11.13 -0.49
C PRO A 44 -18.24 11.94 0.81
N LYS A 45 -18.87 11.39 1.86
CA LYS A 45 -18.83 11.92 3.22
C LYS A 45 -17.86 11.06 4.05
N PRO A 46 -16.80 11.64 4.63
CA PRO A 46 -15.87 10.93 5.49
C PRO A 46 -16.62 10.26 6.65
N LYS A 47 -16.79 8.95 6.53
CA LYS A 47 -17.26 8.07 7.57
C LYS A 47 -16.16 7.03 7.65
N GLY A 48 -15.45 6.99 8.78
CA GLY A 48 -14.43 5.98 9.01
C GLY A 48 -14.99 4.57 8.80
N LEU A 49 -14.12 3.57 8.87
CA LEU A 49 -14.53 2.18 8.69
C LEU A 49 -15.50 1.75 9.83
N PRO A 50 -16.79 1.50 9.54
CA PRO A 50 -17.81 1.30 10.59
C PRO A 50 -17.60 0.00 11.38
N ASN A 51 -17.05 -1.02 10.74
CA ASN A 51 -16.90 -2.37 11.28
C ASN A 51 -15.46 -2.66 11.75
N VAL A 52 -14.67 -1.63 12.06
CA VAL A 52 -13.32 -1.81 12.62
C VAL A 52 -13.36 -2.50 13.97
N LYS A 53 -14.36 -2.18 14.80
CA LYS A 53 -14.49 -2.76 16.14
C LYS A 53 -14.89 -4.23 16.13
N SER A 54 -15.47 -4.72 15.03
CA SER A 54 -15.80 -6.14 14.85
C SER A 54 -14.66 -6.94 14.23
N LEU A 55 -13.52 -6.30 13.92
CA LEU A 55 -12.33 -7.02 13.48
C LEU A 55 -11.79 -7.86 14.64
N PRO A 56 -11.32 -9.09 14.35
CA PRO A 56 -10.69 -9.92 15.37
C PRO A 56 -9.48 -9.17 15.96
N PRO A 57 -9.25 -9.28 17.28
CA PRO A 57 -8.08 -8.68 17.91
C PRO A 57 -6.81 -9.14 17.21
N SER A 58 -6.08 -8.20 16.64
CA SER A 58 -4.81 -8.46 15.95
C SER A 58 -3.72 -7.56 16.50
N ARG A 59 -2.46 -7.90 16.22
CA ARG A 59 -1.30 -7.03 16.51
C ARG A 59 -1.42 -5.63 15.87
N HIS A 60 -2.32 -5.45 14.91
CA HIS A 60 -2.54 -4.18 14.20
C HIS A 60 -3.78 -3.41 14.66
N THR A 61 -4.41 -3.77 15.78
CA THR A 61 -5.62 -3.11 16.30
C THR A 61 -5.44 -1.59 16.45
N ALA A 62 -4.28 -1.13 16.95
CA ALA A 62 -3.97 0.30 17.07
C ALA A 62 -3.91 0.99 15.69
N THR A 63 -3.32 0.33 14.68
CA THR A 63 -3.20 0.84 13.32
C THR A 63 -4.55 0.92 12.62
N TRP A 64 -5.43 -0.06 12.84
CA TRP A 64 -6.81 -0.03 12.37
C TRP A 64 -7.60 1.15 12.95
N ASN A 65 -7.43 1.43 14.25
CA ASN A 65 -8.06 2.58 14.90
C ASN A 65 -7.50 3.91 14.37
N GLU A 66 -6.19 3.98 14.09
CA GLU A 66 -5.59 5.14 13.44
C GLU A 66 -6.17 5.37 12.04
N LEU A 67 -6.25 4.31 11.22
CA LEU A 67 -6.84 4.37 9.88
C LEU A 67 -8.29 4.86 9.92
N HIS A 68 -9.10 4.29 10.82
CA HIS A 68 -10.49 4.70 11.04
C HIS A 68 -10.61 6.21 11.35
N ARG A 69 -9.71 6.73 12.19
CA ARG A 69 -9.68 8.14 12.56
C ARG A 69 -9.35 9.03 11.36
N GLU A 70 -8.40 8.64 10.51
CA GLU A 70 -8.08 9.39 9.30
C GLU A 70 -9.25 9.39 8.31
N PHE A 71 -9.87 8.23 8.10
CA PHE A 71 -10.99 8.06 7.18
C PHE A 71 -12.26 8.78 7.64
N SER A 72 -12.38 9.07 8.93
CA SER A 72 -13.48 9.87 9.48
C SER A 72 -13.30 11.38 9.25
N ARG A 73 -12.10 11.83 8.90
CA ARG A 73 -11.78 13.26 8.79
C ARG A 73 -11.62 13.73 7.35
N LEU A 74 -11.14 12.86 6.48
CA LEU A 74 -10.74 13.20 5.11
C LEU A 74 -11.42 12.26 4.13
N SER A 75 -11.69 12.73 2.92
CA SER A 75 -11.93 11.82 1.80
C SER A 75 -10.62 11.10 1.47
N TYR A 76 -10.71 9.82 1.18
CA TYR A 76 -9.53 8.97 1.04
C TYR A 76 -9.63 8.05 -0.17
N VAL A 77 -8.48 7.69 -0.71
CA VAL A 77 -8.31 6.53 -1.58
C VAL A 77 -7.28 5.66 -0.90
N PHE A 78 -7.57 4.36 -0.76
CA PHE A 78 -6.64 3.41 -0.19
C PHE A 78 -6.48 2.21 -1.10
N GLN A 79 -5.45 1.43 -0.83
CA GLN A 79 -5.00 0.33 -1.66
C GLN A 79 -4.99 -0.97 -0.86
N LEU A 80 -5.39 -2.05 -1.50
CA LEU A 80 -5.02 -3.40 -1.07
C LEU A 80 -3.95 -3.91 -2.02
N VAL A 81 -2.80 -4.25 -1.46
CA VAL A 81 -1.61 -4.68 -2.20
C VAL A 81 -1.36 -6.15 -1.91
N TYR A 82 -1.34 -6.97 -2.96
CA TYR A 82 -1.04 -8.39 -2.90
C TYR A 82 0.20 -8.67 -3.73
N GLU A 83 1.18 -9.35 -3.14
CA GLU A 83 2.29 -9.90 -3.91
C GLU A 83 1.80 -11.11 -4.70
N VAL A 84 2.07 -11.12 -5.99
CA VAL A 84 1.68 -12.17 -6.93
C VAL A 84 2.89 -12.63 -7.72
N PHE A 85 2.89 -13.87 -8.16
CA PHE A 85 4.01 -14.50 -8.84
C PHE A 85 3.63 -14.83 -10.27
N VAL A 86 4.41 -14.36 -11.23
CA VAL A 86 4.15 -14.57 -12.67
C VAL A 86 3.97 -16.05 -13.00
N ASP A 87 4.84 -16.90 -12.46
CA ASP A 87 4.85 -18.34 -12.76
C ASP A 87 3.64 -19.10 -12.17
N LYS A 88 3.00 -18.56 -11.12
CA LYS A 88 1.94 -19.25 -10.37
C LYS A 88 0.55 -18.65 -10.63
N ASP A 89 0.48 -17.31 -10.64
CA ASP A 89 -0.77 -16.57 -10.55
C ASP A 89 -1.24 -16.01 -11.92
N PHE A 90 -0.43 -16.17 -12.98
CA PHE A 90 -0.74 -15.70 -14.34
C PHE A 90 -0.77 -16.86 -15.35
N GLY A 91 -1.65 -16.75 -16.36
CA GLY A 91 -1.70 -17.67 -17.50
C GLY A 91 -2.51 -18.96 -17.27
N THR A 92 -1.90 -19.97 -16.63
CA THR A 92 -2.40 -21.37 -16.61
C THR A 92 -2.85 -21.87 -15.22
N GLY A 93 -2.48 -21.16 -14.15
CA GLY A 93 -2.95 -21.43 -12.78
C GLY A 93 -4.32 -20.81 -12.51
N GLY A 94 -5.13 -21.46 -11.67
CA GLY A 94 -6.38 -20.87 -11.19
C GLY A 94 -6.14 -19.47 -10.61
N ALA A 95 -7.02 -18.52 -10.91
CA ALA A 95 -6.87 -17.13 -10.48
C ALA A 95 -6.54 -17.06 -8.98
N ALA A 96 -5.51 -16.28 -8.62
CA ALA A 96 -5.06 -16.15 -7.24
C ALA A 96 -6.22 -15.76 -6.32
N ASP A 97 -6.48 -16.58 -5.29
CA ASP A 97 -7.50 -16.31 -4.28
C ASP A 97 -6.97 -15.27 -3.27
N LEU A 98 -7.25 -14.01 -3.57
CA LEU A 98 -6.81 -12.86 -2.78
C LEU A 98 -7.39 -12.83 -1.35
N ASN A 99 -8.45 -13.58 -1.05
CA ASN A 99 -9.00 -13.63 0.31
C ASN A 99 -8.25 -14.61 1.22
N SER A 100 -7.69 -15.70 0.67
CA SER A 100 -6.83 -16.60 1.45
C SER A 100 -5.40 -16.08 1.58
N MET A 101 -4.94 -15.26 0.62
CA MET A 101 -3.63 -14.61 0.66
C MET A 101 -3.55 -13.49 1.71
N GLY A 102 -2.37 -13.33 2.32
CA GLY A 102 -2.09 -12.22 3.22
C GLY A 102 -1.73 -10.95 2.43
N GLY A 103 -2.70 -10.05 2.26
CA GLY A 103 -2.48 -8.77 1.60
C GLY A 103 -2.06 -7.66 2.57
N THR A 104 -1.64 -6.53 2.03
CA THR A 104 -1.34 -5.32 2.79
C THR A 104 -2.36 -4.24 2.47
N LEU A 105 -3.06 -3.73 3.48
CA LEU A 105 -3.83 -2.49 3.35
C LEU A 105 -2.87 -1.31 3.46
N ARG A 106 -2.91 -0.40 2.48
CA ARG A 106 -2.08 0.80 2.44
C ARG A 106 -2.93 2.04 2.21
N TRP A 107 -2.73 3.05 3.05
CA TRP A 107 -3.22 4.40 2.82
C TRP A 107 -2.06 5.39 2.89
N THR A 108 -2.05 6.33 1.96
CA THR A 108 -1.08 7.43 1.89
C THR A 108 -1.82 8.74 1.87
N GLY A 109 -1.49 9.62 2.82
CA GLY A 109 -1.99 10.98 2.85
C GLY A 109 -1.34 11.86 1.78
N PHE A 110 -1.80 13.11 1.72
CA PHE A 110 -1.19 14.11 0.86
C PHE A 110 0.25 14.41 1.32
N PRO A 111 1.14 14.78 0.37
CA PRO A 111 2.45 15.32 0.72
C PRO A 111 2.35 16.52 1.65
N ASP A 112 3.19 16.54 2.68
CA ASP A 112 3.40 17.70 3.52
C ASP A 112 4.02 18.84 2.66
N PRO A 113 3.65 20.11 2.91
CA PRO A 113 4.30 21.23 2.25
C PRO A 113 5.80 21.27 2.63
N PRO A 114 6.68 21.75 1.72
CA PRO A 114 8.09 21.94 2.04
C PRO A 114 8.24 22.86 3.26
N ARG A 115 8.93 22.39 4.30
CA ARG A 115 9.11 23.13 5.55
C ARG A 115 10.28 24.10 5.51
N GLU A 116 11.28 23.81 4.67
CA GLU A 116 12.52 24.57 4.55
C GLU A 116 12.89 24.83 3.09
N LYS A 117 13.54 25.97 2.84
CA LYS A 117 14.06 26.31 1.51
C LYS A 117 15.18 25.33 1.15
N GLY A 118 14.96 24.54 0.09
CA GLY A 118 15.93 23.53 -0.37
C GLY A 118 15.65 22.10 0.10
N GLN A 119 14.50 21.83 0.73
CA GLN A 119 14.10 20.46 1.06
C GLN A 119 13.97 19.60 -0.21
N LEU A 120 14.80 18.55 -0.32
CA LEU A 120 14.89 17.66 -1.48
C LEU A 120 13.99 16.41 -1.39
N THR A 121 13.48 16.10 -0.20
CA THR A 121 12.66 14.90 0.03
C THR A 121 11.19 15.28 0.17
N THR A 122 10.32 14.42 -0.34
CA THR A 122 8.87 14.53 -0.11
C THR A 122 8.48 13.73 1.12
N HIS A 123 7.61 14.32 1.94
CA HIS A 123 7.19 13.79 3.23
C HIS A 123 5.70 13.57 3.18
N ARG A 124 5.19 12.45 3.71
CA ARG A 124 3.74 12.24 3.83
C ARG A 124 3.39 11.26 4.94
N LYS A 125 2.18 11.40 5.48
CA LYS A 125 1.62 10.40 6.39
C LYS A 125 1.30 9.11 5.63
N LYS A 126 1.65 7.97 6.21
CA LYS A 126 1.40 6.64 5.66
C LYS A 126 0.92 5.69 6.75
N ILE A 127 -0.07 4.87 6.41
CA ILE A 127 -0.59 3.80 7.26
C ILE A 127 -0.57 2.51 6.45
N GLU A 128 0.11 1.48 6.97
CA GLU A 128 0.17 0.15 6.37
C GLU A 128 -0.22 -0.90 7.40
N ILE A 129 -1.05 -1.85 6.98
CA ILE A 129 -1.48 -3.00 7.77
C ILE A 129 -1.14 -4.26 6.98
N PRO A 130 0.04 -4.85 7.22
CA PRO A 130 0.53 -5.98 6.43
C PRO A 130 -0.11 -7.31 6.81
N GLU A 131 0.03 -8.30 5.92
CA GLU A 131 -0.29 -9.73 6.14
C GLU A 131 -1.73 -9.99 6.63
N GLN A 132 -2.69 -9.20 6.19
CA GLN A 132 -4.09 -9.39 6.53
C GLN A 132 -4.77 -10.33 5.53
N LYS A 133 -5.40 -11.38 6.06
CA LYS A 133 -6.27 -12.28 5.29
C LYS A 133 -7.67 -11.71 5.19
N GLN A 134 -8.46 -12.18 4.22
CA GLN A 134 -9.86 -11.81 4.05
C GLN A 134 -10.08 -10.30 3.87
N LEU A 135 -9.05 -9.58 3.40
CA LEU A 135 -9.11 -8.12 3.26
C LEU A 135 -10.25 -7.67 2.36
N LEU A 136 -10.54 -8.38 1.26
CA LEU A 136 -11.66 -8.00 0.37
C LEU A 136 -13.00 -8.15 1.09
N ALA A 137 -13.20 -9.25 1.84
CA ALA A 137 -14.40 -9.44 2.63
C ALA A 137 -14.55 -8.38 3.72
N ILE A 138 -13.45 -8.03 4.40
CA ILE A 138 -13.42 -6.95 5.39
C ILE A 138 -13.81 -5.62 4.74
N MET A 139 -13.25 -5.27 3.59
CA MET A 139 -13.57 -4.03 2.88
C MET A 139 -15.03 -4.00 2.42
N ALA A 140 -15.53 -5.10 1.85
CA ALA A 140 -16.94 -5.23 1.45
C ALA A 140 -17.90 -5.03 2.64
N SER A 141 -17.61 -5.64 3.80
CA SER A 141 -18.40 -5.42 5.02
C SER A 141 -18.36 -3.97 5.53
N ASN A 142 -17.32 -3.19 5.18
CA ASN A 142 -17.19 -1.78 5.52
C ASN A 142 -17.77 -0.85 4.44
N GLY A 143 -18.56 -1.39 3.51
CA GLY A 143 -19.22 -0.62 2.45
C GLY A 143 -18.24 -0.07 1.40
N GLN A 144 -17.08 -0.71 1.27
CA GLN A 144 -16.10 -0.44 0.22
C GLN A 144 -16.29 -1.53 -0.84
N ALA A 145 -16.89 -1.18 -1.97
CA ALA A 145 -17.17 -2.09 -3.09
C ALA A 145 -16.46 -1.58 -4.35
#